data_AF-A0A4Z0V8W8-F1
#
_entry.id   AF-A0A4Z0V8W8-F1
#
_cell.length_a   1.000
_cell.length_b   1.000
_cell.length_c   1.000
_cell.angle_alpha   90.00
_cell.angle_beta   90.00
_cell.angle_gamma   90.00
#
_symmetry.space_group_name_H-M   'P 1'
#
loop_
_entity.id
_entity.type
_entity.pdbx_description
1 polymer ?
#
loop_
_entity_poly.entity_id
_entity_poly.type
_entity_poly.pdbx_seq_one_letter_code
_entity_poly.pdbx_strand_id
1 'polypeptide(L)'
;MNSKMQRISSISCAALAIMLLSCADDGFDDSEKFESTVRNAQLVSPTIQPSDLSVVNNPDGTESVRVQWPVVEGASGYLANVAIVDNPETPDYIVKDQMIDGCSMTFDRQEDTKYKIYIKAIGNKKFNNTDAPEASVIDYSSYVTAIEIPENEEIAEFVKKNLPAPGTETAFALKAGGTYRLNDAADFNLVQCQLRGDKNNHPTVIVGEKGCIKIQNGFKLRYINFDCKDMNNVGLIRLADVADPTLRFDALGYNGGNAAKAFLIKNPVMIQHCWIKDLKAGVIAGSNEDWSLADFRLEDCIIQLHLDKSFGDKSLLNLQYCTAEQSIGGWKLCAHFKDLSVKNNTIFNTQVNDKTYFIRYANGSNSDPSKTWGPGHTSTHKWFNNTLIRTFTGKDFGNNIQRGVTHIMENNIFYDTYRINKYARGTKQIKDNVFCYKDGRKIDGGDSSFGSVDDGLNFDFSQTMDFSKPNAGLNFKPNTSTNAGDTRWFK
;
A
#
# COMPACT_ATOMS: atom_id res chain seq x y z
N MET A 1 74.63 -16.28 -12.64
CA MET A 1 73.32 -16.95 -12.51
C MET A 1 72.36 -15.94 -11.88
N ASN A 2 71.27 -15.46 -12.48
CA ASN A 2 70.56 -15.89 -13.68
C ASN A 2 69.98 -14.65 -14.38
N SER A 3 70.65 -14.21 -15.43
CA SER A 3 70.13 -13.35 -16.51
C SER A 3 69.00 -14.02 -17.33
N LYS A 4 68.36 -15.06 -16.77
CA LYS A 4 67.26 -15.81 -17.38
C LYS A 4 65.88 -15.50 -16.75
N MET A 5 65.81 -14.72 -15.66
CA MET A 5 64.53 -14.36 -15.02
C MET A 5 64.00 -12.95 -15.34
N GLN A 6 64.74 -12.13 -16.09
CA GLN A 6 64.25 -10.83 -16.57
C GLN A 6 63.72 -10.85 -18.01
N ARG A 7 63.87 -11.96 -18.75
CA ARG A 7 63.31 -12.10 -20.11
C ARG A 7 61.92 -12.73 -20.14
N ILE A 8 61.37 -13.16 -19.01
CA ILE A 8 60.01 -13.74 -18.95
C ILE A 8 58.95 -12.68 -18.58
N SER A 9 59.30 -11.54 -17.96
CA SER A 9 58.31 -10.48 -17.70
C SER A 9 58.12 -9.51 -18.86
N SER A 10 59.06 -9.44 -19.82
CA SER A 10 58.93 -8.55 -21.00
C SER A 10 58.26 -9.22 -22.19
N ILE A 11 58.24 -10.56 -22.27
CA ILE A 11 57.53 -11.30 -23.33
C ILE A 11 56.04 -11.39 -23.00
N SER A 12 55.67 -11.45 -21.72
CA SER A 12 54.26 -11.47 -21.28
C SER A 12 53.54 -10.14 -21.52
N CYS A 13 54.24 -9.00 -21.42
CA CYS A 13 53.67 -7.70 -21.75
C CYS A 13 53.64 -7.42 -23.26
N ALA A 14 54.59 -7.97 -24.03
CA ALA A 14 54.57 -7.84 -25.49
C ALA A 14 53.51 -8.74 -26.15
N ALA A 15 53.24 -9.93 -25.62
CA ALA A 15 52.16 -10.79 -26.10
C ALA A 15 50.76 -10.22 -25.77
N LEU A 16 50.60 -9.53 -24.63
CA LEU A 16 49.36 -8.82 -24.31
C LEU A 16 49.15 -7.58 -25.22
N ALA A 17 50.23 -6.87 -25.56
CA ALA A 17 50.14 -5.72 -26.48
C ALA A 17 49.87 -6.15 -27.94
N ILE A 18 50.37 -7.30 -28.38
CA ILE A 18 50.09 -7.82 -29.73
C ILE A 18 48.69 -8.45 -29.81
N MET A 19 48.15 -9.03 -28.73
CA MET A 19 46.74 -9.47 -28.68
C MET A 19 45.75 -8.30 -28.53
N LEU A 20 46.16 -7.17 -27.93
CA LEU A 20 45.36 -5.95 -27.91
C LEU A 20 45.40 -5.19 -29.25
N LEU A 21 46.46 -5.37 -30.05
CA LEU A 21 46.55 -4.84 -31.41
C LEU A 21 45.88 -5.75 -32.46
N SER A 22 45.80 -7.07 -32.23
CA SER A 22 45.02 -7.96 -33.12
C SER A 22 43.52 -7.93 -32.87
N CYS A 23 43.06 -7.24 -31.82
CA CYS A 23 41.66 -6.87 -31.64
C CYS A 23 41.38 -5.40 -32.04
N ALA A 24 42.37 -4.69 -32.59
CA ALA A 24 42.27 -3.27 -32.92
C ALA A 24 42.58 -2.94 -34.39
N ASP A 25 42.87 -3.92 -35.25
CA ASP A 25 43.13 -3.70 -36.70
C ASP A 25 42.20 -4.48 -37.66
N ASP A 26 41.28 -5.29 -37.14
CA ASP A 26 40.01 -5.62 -37.83
C ASP A 26 38.87 -4.86 -37.11
N GLY A 27 39.10 -3.59 -36.82
CA GLY A 27 38.02 -2.69 -36.45
C GLY A 27 37.13 -2.54 -37.68
N PHE A 28 35.90 -3.10 -37.60
CA PHE A 28 34.78 -2.88 -38.51
C PHE A 28 35.22 -2.22 -39.83
N ASP A 29 35.53 -3.03 -40.84
CA ASP A 29 35.62 -2.49 -42.19
C ASP A 29 34.31 -1.69 -42.41
N ASP A 30 34.45 -0.39 -42.72
CA ASP A 30 33.36 0.58 -42.95
C ASP A 30 32.42 0.16 -44.12
N SER A 31 32.57 -1.08 -44.60
CA SER A 31 31.78 -1.79 -45.58
C SER A 31 30.59 -2.56 -44.97
N GLU A 32 30.59 -2.89 -43.67
CA GLU A 32 29.39 -3.35 -42.96
C GLU A 32 28.69 -2.19 -42.24
N LYS A 33 28.37 -1.14 -43.01
CA LYS A 33 27.32 -0.22 -42.59
C LYS A 33 26.02 -1.00 -42.63
N PHE A 34 25.48 -1.32 -41.44
CA PHE A 34 24.12 -1.84 -41.29
C PHE A 34 23.11 -0.75 -41.73
N GLU A 35 23.07 -0.50 -43.03
CA GLU A 35 22.00 0.25 -43.65
C GLU A 35 20.87 -0.73 -43.91
N SER A 36 19.69 -0.41 -43.40
CA SER A 36 18.50 -1.18 -43.73
C SER A 36 18.38 -1.31 -45.25
N THR A 37 17.82 -2.40 -45.78
CA THR A 37 17.57 -2.54 -47.22
C THR A 37 16.22 -1.97 -47.66
N VAL A 38 15.38 -1.55 -46.70
CA VAL A 38 14.03 -1.04 -46.95
C VAL A 38 14.07 0.42 -47.40
N ARG A 39 13.52 0.70 -48.58
CA ARG A 39 13.48 2.04 -49.21
C ARG A 39 12.11 2.28 -49.83
N ASN A 40 11.67 3.54 -49.86
CA ASN A 40 10.42 3.96 -50.50
C ASN A 40 9.18 3.19 -50.02
N ALA A 41 9.20 2.73 -48.76
CA ALA A 41 8.20 1.84 -48.21
C ALA A 41 7.32 2.54 -47.16
N GLN A 42 6.05 2.13 -47.13
CA GLN A 42 5.15 2.39 -46.02
C GLN A 42 5.42 1.37 -44.92
N LEU A 43 5.95 1.82 -43.78
CA LEU A 43 6.28 0.90 -42.68
C LEU A 43 5.00 0.34 -42.02
N VAL A 44 5.21 -0.73 -41.25
CA VAL A 44 4.21 -1.33 -40.36
C VAL A 44 4.81 -1.38 -38.96
N SER A 45 4.00 -1.10 -37.94
CA SER A 45 4.43 -1.15 -36.54
C SER A 45 4.76 -2.58 -36.10
N PRO A 46 5.68 -2.78 -35.14
CA PRO A 46 6.11 -4.12 -34.75
C PRO A 46 4.98 -4.87 -34.04
N THR A 47 4.86 -6.18 -34.24
CA THR A 47 3.93 -7.00 -33.44
C THR A 47 4.41 -7.08 -32.00
N ILE A 48 3.51 -6.89 -31.03
CA ILE A 48 3.79 -6.99 -29.59
C ILE A 48 2.83 -8.01 -28.98
N GLN A 49 3.36 -8.88 -28.13
CA GLN A 49 2.65 -9.95 -27.45
C GLN A 49 2.86 -9.87 -25.92
N PRO A 50 2.01 -10.53 -25.11
CA PRO A 50 2.19 -10.55 -23.66
C PRO A 50 3.56 -11.08 -23.20
N SER A 51 4.20 -11.95 -23.98
CA SER A 51 5.56 -12.46 -23.73
C SER A 51 6.64 -11.39 -23.82
N ASP A 52 6.36 -10.27 -24.48
CA ASP A 52 7.30 -9.15 -24.65
C ASP A 52 7.22 -8.14 -23.48
N LEU A 53 6.35 -8.42 -22.51
CA LEU A 53 6.17 -7.66 -21.29
C LEU A 53 6.84 -8.39 -20.12
N SER A 54 7.62 -7.66 -19.32
CA SER A 54 8.22 -8.20 -18.10
C SER A 54 8.22 -7.16 -16.98
N VAL A 55 8.08 -7.63 -15.74
CA VAL A 55 8.23 -6.78 -14.55
C VAL A 55 9.69 -6.72 -14.16
N VAL A 56 10.19 -5.51 -13.95
CA VAL A 56 11.55 -5.21 -13.49
C VAL A 56 11.46 -4.69 -12.06
N ASN A 57 12.16 -5.34 -11.15
CA ASN A 57 12.29 -4.88 -9.77
C ASN A 57 13.42 -3.84 -9.71
N ASN A 58 13.09 -2.64 -9.24
CA ASN A 58 14.05 -1.56 -9.10
C ASN A 58 14.80 -1.67 -7.76
N PRO A 59 16.04 -1.12 -7.65
CA PRO A 59 16.82 -1.17 -6.42
C PRO A 59 16.15 -0.50 -5.20
N ASP A 60 15.21 0.41 -5.45
CA ASP A 60 14.43 1.11 -4.42
C ASP A 60 13.18 0.33 -3.95
N GLY A 61 12.95 -0.86 -4.52
CA GLY A 61 11.80 -1.71 -4.22
C GLY A 61 10.53 -1.35 -5.00
N THR A 62 10.58 -0.36 -5.90
CA THR A 62 9.50 -0.12 -6.86
C THR A 62 9.58 -1.12 -8.01
N GLU A 63 8.52 -1.21 -8.81
CA GLU A 63 8.47 -2.06 -9.99
C GLU A 63 8.23 -1.21 -11.24
N SER A 64 8.84 -1.61 -12.35
CA SER A 64 8.59 -1.06 -13.67
C SER A 64 8.16 -2.17 -14.62
N VAL A 65 7.44 -1.81 -15.68
CA VAL A 65 7.14 -2.72 -16.79
C VAL A 65 8.13 -2.43 -17.90
N ARG A 66 8.85 -3.46 -18.36
CA ARG A 66 9.64 -3.43 -19.57
C ARG A 66 8.83 -3.98 -20.73
N VAL A 67 8.81 -3.24 -21.82
CA VAL A 67 8.20 -3.63 -23.10
C VAL A 67 9.32 -3.80 -24.12
N GLN A 68 9.33 -4.91 -24.83
CA GLN A 68 10.26 -5.19 -25.92
C GLN A 68 9.51 -5.42 -27.23
N TRP A 69 10.15 -5.21 -28.37
CA TRP A 69 9.57 -5.51 -29.68
C TRP A 69 10.67 -5.87 -30.69
N PRO A 70 10.34 -6.53 -31.81
CA PRO A 70 11.30 -6.76 -32.88
C PRO A 70 11.67 -5.48 -33.64
N VAL A 71 12.83 -5.48 -34.28
CA VAL A 71 13.27 -4.40 -35.17
C VAL A 71 12.32 -4.31 -36.39
N VAL A 72 11.86 -3.11 -36.71
CA VAL A 72 11.21 -2.76 -37.97
C VAL A 72 12.26 -2.18 -38.91
N GLU A 73 12.62 -2.96 -39.92
CA GLU A 73 13.57 -2.55 -40.95
C GLU A 73 13.13 -1.25 -41.65
N GLY A 74 14.05 -0.30 -41.76
CA GLY A 74 13.81 0.99 -42.41
C GLY A 74 13.18 2.05 -41.52
N ALA A 75 12.92 1.73 -40.24
CA ALA A 75 12.50 2.70 -39.24
C ALA A 75 13.68 3.57 -38.77
N SER A 76 13.40 4.83 -38.43
CA SER A 76 14.35 5.71 -37.74
C SER A 76 14.20 5.70 -36.22
N GLY A 77 13.21 4.96 -35.71
CA GLY A 77 12.85 4.89 -34.30
C GLY A 77 11.36 4.58 -34.13
N TYR A 78 10.88 4.64 -32.90
CA TYR A 78 9.49 4.35 -32.55
C TYR A 78 8.88 5.47 -31.72
N LEU A 79 7.64 5.82 -32.02
CA LEU A 79 6.85 6.72 -31.18
C LEU A 79 6.03 5.87 -30.20
N ALA A 80 6.30 6.04 -28.91
CA ALA A 80 5.70 5.28 -27.84
C ALA A 80 4.73 6.13 -27.00
N ASN A 81 3.61 5.53 -26.64
CA ASN A 81 2.66 6.08 -25.68
C ASN A 81 2.25 4.99 -24.68
N VAL A 82 2.07 5.37 -23.41
CA VAL A 82 1.52 4.51 -22.37
C VAL A 82 0.43 5.27 -21.65
N ALA A 83 -0.79 4.74 -21.71
CA ALA A 83 -1.96 5.29 -21.06
C ALA A 83 -2.41 4.38 -19.92
N ILE A 84 -2.68 4.96 -18.76
CA ILE A 84 -3.49 4.36 -17.71
C ILE A 84 -4.95 4.44 -18.16
N VAL A 85 -5.62 3.29 -18.21
CA VAL A 85 -6.98 3.11 -18.74
C VAL A 85 -7.93 2.51 -17.70
N ASP A 86 -7.68 2.78 -16.42
CA ASP A 86 -8.60 2.41 -15.33
C ASP A 86 -9.99 3.01 -15.56
N ASN A 87 -10.06 4.25 -16.06
CA ASN A 87 -11.26 4.84 -16.65
C ASN A 87 -11.06 4.98 -18.18
N PRO A 88 -11.66 4.11 -19.00
CA PRO A 88 -11.51 4.16 -20.46
C PRO A 88 -12.01 5.46 -21.10
N GLU A 89 -12.94 6.18 -20.46
CA GLU A 89 -13.48 7.45 -20.96
C GLU A 89 -12.49 8.61 -20.81
N THR A 90 -11.59 8.52 -19.83
CA THR A 90 -10.58 9.55 -19.54
C THR A 90 -9.21 8.92 -19.28
N PRO A 91 -8.51 8.41 -20.31
CA PRO A 91 -7.18 7.83 -20.14
C PRO A 91 -6.13 8.87 -19.69
N ASP A 92 -5.24 8.48 -18.77
CA ASP A 92 -4.13 9.32 -18.32
C ASP A 92 -2.80 8.85 -18.94
N TYR A 93 -2.14 9.71 -19.70
CA TYR A 93 -0.92 9.35 -20.42
C TYR A 93 0.31 9.60 -19.55
N ILE A 94 0.92 8.52 -19.05
CA ILE A 94 2.18 8.57 -18.28
C ILE A 94 3.42 8.60 -19.19
N VAL A 95 3.27 8.15 -20.43
CA VAL A 95 4.23 8.34 -21.51
C VAL A 95 3.45 8.84 -22.71
N LYS A 96 3.85 9.98 -23.26
CA LYS A 96 3.18 10.61 -24.40
C LYS A 96 4.17 11.04 -25.47
N ASP A 97 3.93 10.59 -26.70
CA ASP A 97 4.69 10.93 -27.90
C ASP A 97 6.21 10.84 -27.72
N GLN A 98 6.66 9.83 -26.97
CA GLN A 98 8.08 9.64 -26.68
C GLN A 98 8.76 8.93 -27.84
N MET A 99 9.78 9.54 -28.42
CA MET A 99 10.65 8.89 -29.41
C MET A 99 11.63 7.96 -28.71
N ILE A 100 11.62 6.69 -29.11
CA ILE A 100 12.50 5.64 -28.63
C ILE A 100 13.47 5.26 -29.74
N ASP A 101 14.76 5.34 -29.42
CA ASP A 101 15.84 4.77 -30.21
C ASP A 101 16.20 3.40 -29.62
N GLY A 102 16.02 2.34 -30.42
CA GLY A 102 16.07 0.95 -29.99
C GLY A 102 14.69 0.29 -29.88
N CYS A 103 14.67 -0.97 -29.42
CA CYS A 103 13.47 -1.82 -29.47
C CYS A 103 12.96 -2.24 -28.08
N SER A 104 13.14 -1.38 -27.09
CA SER A 104 12.55 -1.56 -25.76
C SER A 104 12.36 -0.24 -25.03
N MET A 105 11.37 -0.20 -24.13
CA MET A 105 11.18 0.88 -23.18
C MET A 105 10.78 0.34 -21.81
N THR A 106 10.84 1.19 -20.79
CA THR A 106 10.34 0.92 -19.44
C THR A 106 9.44 2.04 -18.96
N PHE A 107 8.42 1.71 -18.18
CA PHE A 107 7.59 2.69 -17.47
C PHE A 107 7.25 2.18 -16.06
N ASP A 108 6.91 3.10 -15.15
CA ASP A 108 6.63 2.76 -13.76
C ASP A 108 5.34 1.95 -13.62
N ARG A 109 5.41 0.84 -12.89
CA ARG A 109 4.28 -0.05 -12.63
C ARG A 109 3.58 0.39 -11.34
N GLN A 110 2.35 0.87 -11.48
CA GLN A 110 1.43 1.09 -10.38
C GLN A 110 0.65 -0.19 -10.11
N GLU A 111 0.37 -0.47 -8.84
CA GLU A 111 -0.48 -1.60 -8.45
C GLU A 111 -1.93 -1.36 -8.90
N ASP A 112 -2.69 -2.44 -9.14
CA ASP A 112 -4.11 -2.41 -9.52
C ASP A 112 -4.44 -1.36 -10.58
N THR A 113 -3.66 -1.35 -11.65
CA THR A 113 -3.75 -0.38 -12.74
C THR A 113 -3.77 -1.09 -14.08
N LYS A 114 -4.70 -0.67 -14.94
CA LYS A 114 -4.81 -1.11 -16.33
C LYS A 114 -4.08 -0.14 -17.23
N TYR A 115 -3.32 -0.66 -18.17
CA TYR A 115 -2.50 0.09 -19.11
C TYR A 115 -2.85 -0.30 -20.54
N LYS A 116 -2.75 0.68 -21.44
CA LYS A 116 -2.70 0.45 -22.88
C LYS A 116 -1.44 1.08 -23.44
N ILE A 117 -0.62 0.26 -24.09
CA ILE A 117 0.69 0.62 -24.63
C ILE A 117 0.59 0.68 -26.14
N TYR A 118 1.13 1.75 -26.74
CA TYR A 118 1.09 2.02 -28.17
C TYR A 118 2.51 2.22 -28.69
N ILE A 119 2.91 1.45 -29.70
CA ILE A 119 4.22 1.60 -30.36
C ILE A 119 4.01 1.78 -31.86
N LYS A 120 4.46 2.91 -32.39
CA LYS A 120 4.35 3.26 -33.81
C LYS A 120 5.73 3.33 -34.46
N ALA A 121 5.95 2.59 -35.54
CA ALA A 121 7.19 2.69 -36.31
C ALA A 121 7.25 4.00 -37.10
N ILE A 122 8.36 4.73 -36.98
CA ILE A 122 8.58 6.01 -37.67
C ILE A 122 9.51 5.79 -38.86
N GLY A 123 9.09 6.25 -40.03
CA GLY A 123 9.77 6.04 -41.30
C GLY A 123 11.08 6.82 -41.37
N ASN A 124 12.15 6.16 -41.79
CA ASN A 124 13.41 6.87 -42.02
C ASN A 124 13.34 7.69 -43.32
N LYS A 125 13.26 9.01 -43.18
CA LYS A 125 13.19 9.96 -44.30
C LYS A 125 14.40 9.89 -45.23
N LYS A 126 15.59 9.51 -44.75
CA LYS A 126 16.78 9.32 -45.60
C LYS A 126 16.57 8.21 -46.65
N PHE A 127 15.68 7.28 -46.35
CA PHE A 127 15.33 6.13 -47.18
C PHE A 127 14.00 6.30 -47.91
N ASN A 128 13.40 7.49 -47.82
CA ASN A 128 12.07 7.81 -48.33
C ASN A 128 10.97 6.86 -47.81
N ASN A 129 11.16 6.31 -46.61
CA ASN A 129 10.14 5.51 -45.95
C ASN A 129 9.13 6.41 -45.23
N THR A 130 7.86 6.01 -45.19
CA THR A 130 6.80 6.71 -44.45
C THR A 130 6.45 5.98 -43.16
N ASP A 131 6.07 6.75 -42.13
CA ASP A 131 5.66 6.25 -40.82
C ASP A 131 4.51 5.26 -40.94
N ALA A 132 4.49 4.22 -40.12
CA ALA A 132 3.36 3.29 -40.07
C ALA A 132 2.03 4.03 -39.91
N PRO A 133 0.93 3.59 -40.55
CA PRO A 133 -0.35 4.28 -40.43
C PRO A 133 -0.90 4.22 -39.00
N GLU A 134 -0.72 3.09 -38.33
CA GLU A 134 -1.24 2.80 -36.99
C GLU A 134 -0.15 2.28 -36.06
N ALA A 135 -0.35 2.49 -34.77
CA ALA A 135 0.48 1.90 -33.73
C ALA A 135 0.02 0.47 -33.44
N SER A 136 0.98 -0.39 -33.07
CA SER A 136 0.64 -1.65 -32.39
C SER A 136 0.18 -1.36 -30.97
N VAL A 137 -0.86 -2.06 -30.53
CA VAL A 137 -1.50 -1.85 -29.23
C VAL A 137 -1.46 -3.12 -28.41
N ILE A 138 -1.04 -3.01 -27.15
CA ILE A 138 -1.12 -4.12 -26.19
C ILE A 138 -1.66 -3.62 -24.84
N ASP A 139 -2.55 -4.41 -24.25
CA ASP A 139 -3.08 -4.16 -22.92
C ASP A 139 -2.20 -4.87 -21.88
N TYR A 140 -1.93 -4.18 -20.77
CA TYR A 140 -1.24 -4.73 -19.61
C TYR A 140 -2.01 -4.40 -18.35
N SER A 141 -2.02 -5.32 -17.38
CA SER A 141 -2.73 -5.14 -16.11
C SER A 141 -1.85 -5.63 -14.97
N SER A 142 -1.72 -4.80 -13.93
CA SER A 142 -1.06 -5.19 -12.68
C SER A 142 -2.01 -5.85 -11.67
N TYR A 143 -3.31 -5.96 -11.99
CA TYR A 143 -4.30 -6.61 -11.14
C TYR A 143 -4.02 -8.11 -10.99
N VAL A 144 -4.09 -8.59 -9.74
CA VAL A 144 -4.14 -10.04 -9.46
C VAL A 144 -5.43 -10.63 -10.05
N THR A 145 -5.39 -11.85 -10.61
CA THR A 145 -6.60 -12.51 -11.12
C THR A 145 -7.65 -12.63 -10.00
N ALA A 146 -8.89 -12.24 -10.29
CA ALA A 146 -9.97 -12.22 -9.29
C ALA A 146 -11.09 -13.21 -9.59
N ILE A 147 -11.66 -13.74 -8.50
CA ILE A 147 -12.97 -14.39 -8.46
C ILE A 147 -13.99 -13.29 -8.18
N GLU A 148 -14.90 -13.04 -9.12
CA GLU A 148 -15.94 -12.02 -8.95
C GLU A 148 -17.04 -12.52 -8.01
N ILE A 149 -17.42 -11.71 -7.02
CA ILE A 149 -18.56 -11.99 -6.15
C ILE A 149 -19.83 -11.43 -6.79
N PRO A 150 -20.86 -12.25 -7.06
CA PRO A 150 -22.15 -11.77 -7.55
C PRO A 150 -22.83 -10.85 -6.52
N GLU A 151 -23.43 -9.75 -6.97
CA GLU A 151 -24.06 -8.72 -6.12
C GLU A 151 -25.15 -9.26 -5.18
N ASN A 152 -25.84 -10.32 -5.60
CA ASN A 152 -26.93 -10.95 -4.86
C ASN A 152 -26.46 -12.06 -3.90
N GLU A 153 -25.17 -12.35 -3.82
CA GLU A 153 -24.62 -13.34 -2.88
C GLU A 153 -24.02 -12.65 -1.63
N GLU A 154 -24.16 -13.30 -0.48
CA GLU A 154 -23.58 -12.83 0.77
C GLU A 154 -22.07 -13.08 0.76
N ILE A 155 -21.26 -12.08 1.16
CA ILE A 155 -19.80 -12.12 0.98
C ILE A 155 -19.18 -13.27 1.77
N ALA A 156 -19.56 -13.47 3.03
CA ALA A 156 -18.99 -14.52 3.87
C ALA A 156 -19.33 -15.92 3.35
N GLU A 157 -20.56 -16.14 2.88
CA GLU A 157 -20.98 -17.40 2.25
C GLU A 157 -20.20 -17.66 0.95
N PHE A 158 -20.06 -16.65 0.10
CA PHE A 158 -19.33 -16.76 -1.16
C PHE A 158 -17.84 -17.08 -0.92
N VAL A 159 -17.19 -16.34 -0.01
CA VAL A 159 -15.79 -16.57 0.36
C VAL A 159 -15.63 -17.98 0.88
N LYS A 160 -16.48 -18.43 1.81
CA LYS A 160 -16.42 -19.80 2.37
C LYS A 160 -16.51 -20.89 1.29
N LYS A 161 -17.32 -20.69 0.24
CA LYS A 161 -17.52 -21.65 -0.84
C LYS A 161 -16.38 -21.64 -1.87
N ASN A 162 -15.75 -20.49 -2.09
CA ASN A 162 -14.82 -20.27 -3.20
C ASN A 162 -13.37 -19.99 -2.76
N LEU A 163 -13.07 -20.11 -1.46
CA LEU A 163 -11.72 -19.93 -0.94
C LEU A 163 -10.79 -21.03 -1.51
N PRO A 164 -9.74 -20.68 -2.28
CA PRO A 164 -8.83 -21.66 -2.84
C PRO A 164 -7.90 -22.25 -1.77
N ALA A 165 -7.11 -23.25 -2.16
CA ALA A 165 -6.02 -23.72 -1.31
C ALA A 165 -4.97 -22.61 -1.10
N PRO A 166 -4.31 -22.53 0.06
CA PRO A 166 -3.21 -21.59 0.29
C PRO A 166 -2.10 -21.76 -0.74
N GLY A 167 -1.53 -20.65 -1.20
CA GLY A 167 -0.52 -20.63 -2.25
C GLY A 167 -0.37 -19.24 -2.84
N THR A 168 -0.60 -19.11 -4.15
CA THR A 168 -0.56 -17.82 -4.86
C THR A 168 -1.62 -16.86 -4.34
N GLU A 169 -1.28 -15.58 -4.24
CA GLU A 169 -2.21 -14.51 -3.88
C GLU A 169 -3.46 -14.55 -4.78
N THR A 170 -4.64 -14.53 -4.15
CA THR A 170 -5.93 -14.58 -4.86
C THR A 170 -6.73 -13.31 -4.57
N ALA A 171 -7.44 -12.78 -5.57
CA ALA A 171 -8.35 -11.67 -5.35
C ALA A 171 -9.82 -12.11 -5.39
N PHE A 172 -10.64 -11.49 -4.55
CA PHE A 172 -12.09 -11.45 -4.66
C PHE A 172 -12.47 -10.05 -5.10
N ALA A 173 -13.23 -9.94 -6.19
CA ALA A 173 -13.62 -8.65 -6.77
C ALA A 173 -15.12 -8.41 -6.61
N LEU A 174 -15.47 -7.22 -6.16
CA LEU A 174 -16.82 -6.69 -6.16
C LEU A 174 -17.04 -5.85 -7.43
N LYS A 175 -18.23 -5.93 -8.03
CA LYS A 175 -18.59 -5.18 -9.24
C LYS A 175 -18.61 -3.68 -8.97
N ALA A 176 -18.19 -2.90 -9.97
CA ALA A 176 -18.25 -1.44 -9.93
C ALA A 176 -19.65 -0.94 -9.54
N GLY A 177 -19.74 -0.13 -8.50
CA GLY A 177 -20.98 0.46 -7.98
C GLY A 177 -21.99 -0.52 -7.37
N GLY A 178 -21.67 -1.81 -7.27
CA GLY A 178 -22.57 -2.83 -6.73
C GLY A 178 -22.81 -2.67 -5.22
N THR A 179 -23.93 -3.19 -4.74
CA THR A 179 -24.27 -3.22 -3.31
C THR A 179 -24.27 -4.64 -2.76
N TYR A 180 -23.47 -4.87 -1.71
CA TYR A 180 -23.23 -6.19 -1.13
C TYR A 180 -23.57 -6.22 0.36
N ARG A 181 -23.72 -7.44 0.90
CA ARG A 181 -23.91 -7.68 2.34
C ARG A 181 -22.76 -8.49 2.92
N LEU A 182 -22.34 -8.08 4.11
CA LEU A 182 -21.44 -8.82 4.99
C LEU A 182 -22.15 -8.99 6.33
N ASN A 183 -23.00 -10.01 6.44
CA ASN A 183 -23.81 -10.26 7.63
C ASN A 183 -23.08 -11.13 8.65
N ASP A 184 -22.23 -12.04 8.17
CA ASP A 184 -21.39 -12.91 8.98
C ASP A 184 -19.91 -12.67 8.67
N ALA A 185 -19.05 -13.40 9.35
CA ALA A 185 -17.61 -13.21 9.23
C ALA A 185 -17.06 -13.91 7.97
N ALA A 186 -16.55 -13.12 7.02
CA ALA A 186 -15.84 -13.61 5.84
C ALA A 186 -14.43 -14.05 6.23
N ASP A 187 -14.22 -15.36 6.35
CA ASP A 187 -12.97 -15.95 6.83
C ASP A 187 -12.07 -16.38 5.67
N PHE A 188 -10.95 -15.67 5.50
CA PHE A 188 -9.97 -15.95 4.45
C PHE A 188 -8.91 -16.97 4.88
N ASN A 189 -8.95 -17.43 6.13
CA ASN A 189 -8.08 -18.47 6.66
C ASN A 189 -6.60 -18.19 6.36
N LEU A 190 -5.83 -19.21 5.94
CA LEU A 190 -4.41 -19.12 5.58
C LEU A 190 -4.14 -18.56 4.19
N VAL A 191 -5.16 -18.23 3.39
CA VAL A 191 -4.96 -17.77 2.02
C VAL A 191 -4.57 -16.30 2.04
N GLN A 192 -3.49 -15.95 1.34
CA GLN A 192 -3.16 -14.55 1.07
C GLN A 192 -4.16 -14.00 0.06
N CYS A 193 -5.04 -13.10 0.51
CA CYS A 193 -6.18 -12.67 -0.28
C CYS A 193 -6.25 -11.15 -0.45
N GLN A 194 -6.93 -10.74 -1.51
CA GLN A 194 -7.43 -9.38 -1.68
C GLN A 194 -8.95 -9.41 -1.69
N LEU A 195 -9.59 -8.45 -1.02
CA LEU A 195 -10.97 -8.08 -1.30
C LEU A 195 -10.94 -6.68 -1.90
N ARG A 196 -11.34 -6.56 -3.17
CA ARG A 196 -11.23 -5.30 -3.90
C ARG A 196 -12.52 -4.92 -4.60
N GLY A 197 -12.79 -3.62 -4.67
CA GLY A 197 -13.79 -3.05 -5.54
C GLY A 197 -13.18 -2.45 -6.80
N ASP A 198 -13.97 -1.63 -7.49
CA ASP A 198 -13.53 -0.84 -8.63
C ASP A 198 -12.97 0.50 -8.16
N LYS A 199 -11.83 0.92 -8.72
CA LYS A 199 -11.08 2.14 -8.35
C LYS A 199 -11.85 3.44 -8.59
N ASN A 200 -12.75 3.47 -9.56
CA ASN A 200 -13.45 4.69 -9.97
C ASN A 200 -14.90 4.73 -9.47
N ASN A 201 -15.52 3.55 -9.32
CA ASN A 201 -16.88 3.40 -8.85
C ASN A 201 -16.94 2.34 -7.75
N HIS A 202 -16.55 2.74 -6.54
CA HIS A 202 -16.47 1.85 -5.38
C HIS A 202 -17.81 1.15 -5.13
N PRO A 203 -17.85 -0.19 -5.03
CA PRO A 203 -19.01 -0.89 -4.49
C PRO A 203 -19.22 -0.55 -3.02
N THR A 204 -20.45 -0.72 -2.56
CA THR A 204 -20.85 -0.53 -1.16
C THR A 204 -21.12 -1.87 -0.49
N VAL A 205 -20.48 -2.10 0.65
CA VAL A 205 -20.74 -3.25 1.53
C VAL A 205 -21.49 -2.77 2.76
N ILE A 206 -22.70 -3.29 2.95
CA ILE A 206 -23.48 -3.10 4.17
C ILE A 206 -23.04 -4.17 5.18
N VAL A 207 -22.44 -3.75 6.28
CA VAL A 207 -21.93 -4.63 7.33
C VAL A 207 -23.01 -4.85 8.38
N GLY A 208 -23.49 -6.08 8.49
CA GLY A 208 -24.45 -6.48 9.51
C GLY A 208 -23.82 -6.62 10.89
N GLU A 209 -24.64 -6.93 11.90
CA GLU A 209 -24.22 -6.97 13.32
C GLU A 209 -22.97 -7.80 13.60
N LYS A 210 -22.86 -8.97 12.95
CA LYS A 210 -21.74 -9.92 13.11
C LYS A 210 -20.68 -9.81 12.01
N GLY A 211 -20.94 -8.98 11.00
CA GLY A 211 -20.09 -8.82 9.84
C GLY A 211 -18.66 -8.41 10.22
N CYS A 212 -17.69 -9.14 9.71
CA CYS A 212 -16.28 -8.78 9.77
C CYS A 212 -15.48 -9.59 8.73
N ILE A 213 -14.26 -9.14 8.46
CA ILE A 213 -13.29 -9.84 7.63
C ILE A 213 -12.30 -10.51 8.57
N LYS A 214 -12.16 -11.84 8.52
CA LYS A 214 -11.24 -12.60 9.36
C LYS A 214 -10.01 -13.05 8.56
N ILE A 215 -8.82 -12.83 9.13
CA ILE A 215 -7.54 -13.12 8.46
C ILE A 215 -6.53 -13.80 9.39
N GLN A 216 -5.62 -14.58 8.79
CA GLN A 216 -4.42 -15.15 9.42
C GLN A 216 -3.15 -14.97 8.58
N ASN A 217 -3.29 -14.50 7.35
CA ASN A 217 -2.20 -14.25 6.42
C ASN A 217 -2.32 -12.81 5.89
N GLY A 218 -1.42 -12.41 4.99
CA GLY A 218 -1.46 -11.11 4.34
C GLY A 218 -2.81 -10.87 3.65
N PHE A 219 -3.30 -9.64 3.74
CA PHE A 219 -4.62 -9.29 3.22
C PHE A 219 -4.62 -7.87 2.65
N LYS A 220 -5.24 -7.66 1.49
CA LYS A 220 -5.41 -6.32 0.91
C LYS A 220 -6.89 -5.99 0.76
N LEU A 221 -7.32 -4.89 1.38
CA LEU A 221 -8.66 -4.35 1.26
C LEU A 221 -8.61 -3.04 0.47
N ARG A 222 -9.27 -2.97 -0.70
CA ARG A 222 -9.09 -1.85 -1.64
C ARG A 222 -10.38 -1.39 -2.30
N TYR A 223 -10.55 -0.08 -2.47
CA TYR A 223 -11.59 0.53 -3.32
C TYR A 223 -13.02 0.13 -2.97
N ILE A 224 -13.36 0.05 -1.68
CA ILE A 224 -14.70 -0.35 -1.20
C ILE A 224 -15.23 0.69 -0.22
N ASN A 225 -16.52 0.97 -0.35
CA ASN A 225 -17.28 1.74 0.63
C ASN A 225 -17.92 0.76 1.63
N PHE A 226 -17.79 1.05 2.93
CA PHE A 226 -18.36 0.25 4.01
C PHE A 226 -19.38 1.06 4.78
N ASP A 227 -20.63 0.60 4.83
CA ASP A 227 -21.62 1.09 5.77
C ASP A 227 -21.61 0.19 7.00
N CYS A 228 -21.05 0.68 8.10
CA CYS A 228 -20.90 -0.05 9.36
C CYS A 228 -21.96 0.32 10.40
N LYS A 229 -23.06 0.97 10.00
CA LYS A 229 -24.08 1.45 10.94
C LYS A 229 -24.60 0.37 11.89
N ASP A 230 -24.83 -0.84 11.39
CA ASP A 230 -25.40 -1.95 12.16
C ASP A 230 -24.32 -2.87 12.77
N MET A 231 -23.05 -2.66 12.43
CA MET A 231 -21.93 -3.47 12.91
C MET A 231 -21.78 -3.39 14.43
N ASN A 232 -21.70 -4.55 15.11
CA ASN A 232 -21.47 -4.63 16.55
C ASN A 232 -20.16 -5.35 16.93
N ASN A 233 -19.39 -5.78 15.93
CA ASN A 233 -18.10 -6.41 16.12
C ASN A 233 -17.05 -5.42 16.73
N VAL A 234 -15.89 -5.93 17.16
CA VAL A 234 -14.76 -5.13 17.68
C VAL A 234 -13.83 -4.61 16.59
N GLY A 235 -13.87 -5.18 15.39
CA GLY A 235 -13.06 -4.74 14.26
C GLY A 235 -13.68 -5.08 12.91
N LEU A 236 -13.54 -4.18 11.92
CA LEU A 236 -13.96 -4.47 10.54
C LEU A 236 -13.12 -5.61 9.98
N ILE A 237 -11.81 -5.56 10.25
CA ILE A 237 -10.90 -6.69 10.13
C ILE A 237 -10.65 -7.27 11.53
N ARG A 238 -10.77 -8.59 11.66
CA ARG A 238 -10.38 -9.35 12.85
C ARG A 238 -9.27 -10.33 12.51
N LEU A 239 -8.36 -10.49 13.44
CA LEU A 239 -7.40 -11.60 13.40
C LEU A 239 -8.12 -12.88 13.85
N ALA A 240 -7.69 -14.05 13.39
CA ALA A 240 -8.45 -15.26 13.67
C ALA A 240 -8.43 -15.66 15.15
N ASP A 241 -9.55 -16.25 15.58
CA ASP A 241 -9.74 -16.77 16.93
C ASP A 241 -9.11 -18.18 17.14
N VAL A 242 -8.64 -18.81 16.07
CA VAL A 242 -7.90 -20.07 16.12
C VAL A 242 -6.78 -19.96 15.10
N ALA A 243 -5.57 -19.78 15.60
CA ALA A 243 -4.40 -19.53 14.77
C ALA A 243 -3.74 -20.84 14.30
N ASP A 244 -3.29 -20.86 13.03
CA ASP A 244 -2.52 -22.00 12.54
C ASP A 244 -1.12 -22.07 13.21
N PRO A 245 -0.71 -23.22 13.78
CA PRO A 245 0.57 -23.36 14.46
C PRO A 245 1.81 -23.08 13.60
N THR A 246 1.71 -23.18 12.28
CA THR A 246 2.80 -22.86 11.34
C THR A 246 3.13 -21.38 11.31
N LEU A 247 2.20 -20.52 11.74
CA LEU A 247 2.37 -19.07 11.84
C LEU A 247 2.99 -18.62 13.17
N ARG A 248 3.29 -19.56 14.07
CA ARG A 248 3.97 -19.24 15.33
C ARG A 248 5.37 -18.71 15.05
N PHE A 249 5.80 -17.72 15.83
CA PHE A 249 7.12 -17.11 15.67
C PHE A 249 8.26 -18.13 15.71
N ASP A 250 8.23 -19.09 16.63
CA ASP A 250 9.24 -20.15 16.72
C ASP A 250 9.22 -21.10 15.51
N ALA A 251 8.04 -21.46 15.01
CA ALA A 251 7.87 -22.24 13.77
C ALA A 251 8.45 -21.50 12.54
N LEU A 252 8.43 -20.16 12.57
CA LEU A 252 9.01 -19.29 11.55
C LEU A 252 10.51 -18.99 11.78
N GLY A 253 11.12 -19.54 12.84
CA GLY A 253 12.56 -19.41 13.13
C GLY A 253 12.96 -18.21 13.99
N TYR A 254 12.01 -17.50 14.61
CA TYR A 254 12.30 -16.38 15.52
C TYR A 254 12.58 -16.87 16.95
N ASN A 255 13.60 -16.29 17.61
CA ASN A 255 14.13 -16.74 18.91
C ASN A 255 13.82 -15.78 20.08
N GLY A 256 12.66 -15.11 20.06
CA GLY A 256 12.21 -14.12 21.06
C GLY A 256 11.79 -14.66 22.44
N GLY A 257 12.31 -15.80 22.89
CA GLY A 257 11.93 -16.39 24.19
C GLY A 257 10.40 -16.61 24.32
N ASN A 258 9.79 -16.15 25.41
CA ASN A 258 8.34 -16.33 25.64
C ASN A 258 7.45 -15.65 24.60
N ALA A 259 7.92 -14.58 23.95
CA ALA A 259 7.18 -13.91 22.88
C ALA A 259 7.22 -14.70 21.55
N ALA A 260 8.14 -15.66 21.39
CA ALA A 260 8.19 -16.56 20.23
C ALA A 260 7.01 -17.55 20.16
N LYS A 261 6.15 -17.59 21.19
CA LYS A 261 4.92 -18.39 21.19
C LYS A 261 3.69 -17.65 20.65
N ALA A 262 3.83 -16.36 20.32
CA ALA A 262 2.83 -15.59 19.59
C ALA A 262 2.75 -16.03 18.11
N PHE A 263 1.81 -15.47 17.37
CA PHE A 263 1.57 -15.70 15.95
C PHE A 263 1.93 -14.46 15.13
N LEU A 264 2.43 -14.67 13.92
CA LEU A 264 2.88 -13.63 13.02
C LEU A 264 2.14 -13.67 11.69
N ILE A 265 1.49 -12.56 11.35
CA ILE A 265 1.14 -12.29 9.95
C ILE A 265 2.38 -11.66 9.30
N LYS A 266 3.11 -12.47 8.54
CA LYS A 266 4.37 -12.06 7.89
C LYS A 266 4.14 -11.23 6.64
N ASN A 267 3.14 -11.61 5.84
CA ASN A 267 2.79 -10.89 4.62
C ASN A 267 2.03 -9.60 4.97
N PRO A 268 2.09 -8.54 4.15
CA PRO A 268 1.46 -7.26 4.47
C PRO A 268 -0.05 -7.35 4.64
N VAL A 269 -0.58 -6.57 5.58
CA VAL A 269 -2.01 -6.28 5.70
C VAL A 269 -2.24 -4.82 5.33
N MET A 270 -3.04 -4.57 4.28
CA MET A 270 -3.24 -3.25 3.71
C MET A 270 -4.71 -2.91 3.61
N ILE A 271 -5.05 -1.67 3.96
CA ILE A 271 -6.37 -1.09 3.76
C ILE A 271 -6.15 0.23 3.03
N GLN A 272 -6.60 0.28 1.79
CA GLN A 272 -6.27 1.37 0.88
C GLN A 272 -7.48 1.87 0.12
N HIS A 273 -7.60 3.19 -0.05
CA HIS A 273 -8.69 3.79 -0.84
C HIS A 273 -10.09 3.33 -0.41
N CYS A 274 -10.31 3.09 0.88
CA CYS A 274 -11.61 2.67 1.40
C CYS A 274 -12.33 3.84 2.08
N TRP A 275 -13.65 3.88 1.94
CA TRP A 275 -14.52 4.83 2.63
C TRP A 275 -15.34 4.06 3.67
N ILE A 276 -15.11 4.31 4.95
CA ILE A 276 -15.73 3.54 6.03
C ILE A 276 -16.63 4.49 6.84
N LYS A 277 -17.93 4.26 6.76
CA LYS A 277 -18.96 5.09 7.39
C LYS A 277 -19.50 4.44 8.65
N ASP A 278 -19.71 5.26 9.68
CA ASP A 278 -20.34 4.89 10.95
C ASP A 278 -19.68 3.69 11.66
N LEU A 279 -18.34 3.64 11.61
CA LEU A 279 -17.58 2.57 12.27
C LEU A 279 -17.71 2.69 13.81
N LYS A 280 -18.37 1.70 14.41
CA LYS A 280 -18.55 1.53 15.88
C LYS A 280 -17.53 0.56 16.49
N ALA A 281 -16.35 0.46 15.87
CA ALA A 281 -15.35 -0.55 16.15
C ALA A 281 -13.95 -0.08 15.77
N GLY A 282 -12.96 -0.97 15.87
CA GLY A 282 -11.66 -0.79 15.25
C GLY A 282 -11.70 -1.02 13.74
N VAL A 283 -10.72 -0.47 13.02
CA VAL A 283 -10.45 -0.84 11.63
C VAL A 283 -9.85 -2.25 11.60
N ILE A 284 -8.95 -2.53 12.55
CA ILE A 284 -8.40 -3.86 12.78
C ILE A 284 -8.42 -4.16 14.28
N ALA A 285 -8.85 -5.38 14.61
CA ALA A 285 -8.87 -5.91 15.96
C ALA A 285 -8.18 -7.27 16.02
N GLY A 286 -7.52 -7.54 17.14
CA GLY A 286 -6.94 -8.83 17.48
C GLY A 286 -8.02 -9.89 17.71
N SER A 287 -7.67 -10.89 18.52
CA SER A 287 -8.56 -11.98 18.84
C SER A 287 -8.26 -12.55 20.22
N ASN A 288 -8.74 -13.77 20.47
CA ASN A 288 -8.30 -14.57 21.60
C ASN A 288 -6.84 -15.06 21.48
N GLU A 289 -6.17 -14.85 20.35
CA GLU A 289 -4.79 -15.26 20.08
C GLU A 289 -3.82 -14.06 20.04
N ASP A 290 -2.53 -14.37 20.21
CA ASP A 290 -1.46 -13.38 20.36
C ASP A 290 -0.86 -13.04 19.00
N TRP A 291 -1.50 -12.12 18.28
CA TRP A 291 -1.08 -11.78 16.92
C TRP A 291 -0.19 -10.54 16.86
N SER A 292 0.90 -10.66 16.09
CA SER A 292 1.69 -9.52 15.62
C SER A 292 1.66 -9.44 14.11
N LEU A 293 1.78 -8.23 13.57
CA LEU A 293 1.82 -7.98 12.13
C LEU A 293 3.20 -7.46 11.76
N ALA A 294 3.82 -8.05 10.74
CA ALA A 294 5.10 -7.60 10.22
C ALA A 294 4.96 -6.24 9.52
N ASP A 295 3.92 -6.05 8.72
CA ASP A 295 3.65 -4.84 7.94
C ASP A 295 2.15 -4.58 7.91
N PHE A 296 1.72 -3.45 8.47
CA PHE A 296 0.35 -2.97 8.40
C PHE A 296 0.30 -1.58 7.79
N ARG A 297 -0.58 -1.39 6.80
CA ARG A 297 -0.75 -0.13 6.08
C ARG A 297 -2.21 0.30 6.05
N LEU A 298 -2.47 1.52 6.48
CA LEU A 298 -3.75 2.21 6.34
C LEU A 298 -3.50 3.47 5.53
N GLU A 299 -3.90 3.48 4.26
CA GLU A 299 -3.51 4.55 3.34
C GLU A 299 -4.70 5.05 2.49
N ASP A 300 -4.75 6.34 2.24
CA ASP A 300 -5.72 6.97 1.31
C ASP A 300 -7.20 6.71 1.66
N CYS A 301 -7.53 6.49 2.95
CA CYS A 301 -8.88 6.19 3.40
C CYS A 301 -9.63 7.41 3.98
N ILE A 302 -10.96 7.38 3.90
CA ILE A 302 -11.85 8.27 4.66
C ILE A 302 -12.62 7.42 5.66
N ILE A 303 -12.49 7.71 6.95
CA ILE A 303 -13.06 6.90 8.03
C ILE A 303 -13.87 7.79 8.95
N GLN A 304 -15.18 7.63 8.92
CA GLN A 304 -16.11 8.18 9.88
C GLN A 304 -16.33 7.20 11.02
N LEU A 305 -15.87 7.57 12.20
CA LEU A 305 -16.13 6.88 13.45
C LEU A 305 -17.46 7.33 14.04
N HIS A 306 -18.16 6.39 14.64
CA HIS A 306 -19.34 6.63 15.48
C HIS A 306 -19.10 6.03 16.88
N LEU A 307 -17.93 6.36 17.44
CA LEU A 307 -17.48 5.84 18.73
C LEU A 307 -17.83 6.82 19.83
N ASP A 308 -18.91 6.58 20.57
CA ASP A 308 -19.24 7.34 21.77
C ASP A 308 -18.64 6.69 23.04
N LYS A 309 -18.93 7.28 24.21
CA LYS A 309 -18.48 6.79 25.52
C LYS A 309 -19.04 5.40 25.92
N SER A 310 -20.09 4.92 25.27
CA SER A 310 -20.71 3.62 25.56
C SER A 310 -19.92 2.46 24.94
N PHE A 311 -19.17 2.74 23.88
CA PHE A 311 -18.24 1.78 23.28
C PHE A 311 -16.91 1.80 24.06
N GLY A 312 -16.86 1.02 25.13
CA GLY A 312 -15.67 0.82 25.96
C GLY A 312 -14.57 0.02 25.24
N ASP A 313 -13.33 0.52 25.31
CA ASP A 313 -12.08 -0.16 24.93
C ASP A 313 -11.91 -0.69 23.48
N LYS A 314 -12.79 -0.32 22.52
CA LYS A 314 -12.61 -0.62 21.08
C LYS A 314 -11.67 0.40 20.40
N SER A 315 -10.36 0.20 20.51
CA SER A 315 -9.37 1.06 19.84
C SER A 315 -9.43 0.95 18.32
N LEU A 316 -9.03 1.99 17.59
CA LEU A 316 -9.04 1.95 16.12
C LEU A 316 -8.11 0.87 15.56
N LEU A 317 -6.88 0.82 16.08
CA LEU A 317 -5.88 -0.21 15.82
C LEU A 317 -5.69 -1.01 17.10
N ASN A 318 -6.40 -2.13 17.22
CA ASN A 318 -6.48 -2.88 18.46
C ASN A 318 -5.80 -4.24 18.34
N LEU A 319 -4.64 -4.41 18.96
CA LEU A 319 -3.98 -5.71 19.10
C LEU A 319 -4.03 -6.21 20.54
N GLN A 320 -5.04 -5.78 21.32
CA GLN A 320 -5.35 -6.38 22.60
C GLN A 320 -6.18 -7.66 22.41
N TYR A 321 -6.16 -8.53 23.43
CA TYR A 321 -7.13 -9.61 23.57
C TYR A 321 -8.57 -9.09 23.43
N CYS A 322 -9.34 -9.74 22.57
CA CYS A 322 -10.75 -9.41 22.35
C CYS A 322 -11.55 -10.63 21.89
N THR A 323 -12.84 -10.64 22.23
CA THR A 323 -13.85 -11.48 21.58
C THR A 323 -14.42 -10.76 20.37
N ALA A 324 -15.38 -11.36 19.67
CA ALA A 324 -16.05 -10.74 18.54
C ALA A 324 -16.76 -9.43 18.92
N GLU A 325 -17.36 -9.34 20.11
CA GLU A 325 -18.18 -8.18 20.49
C GLU A 325 -17.49 -7.25 21.49
N GLN A 326 -16.45 -7.72 22.18
CA GLN A 326 -15.85 -6.99 23.30
C GLN A 326 -14.32 -7.05 23.33
N SER A 327 -13.69 -5.90 23.62
CA SER A 327 -12.29 -5.88 24.03
C SER A 327 -12.18 -6.26 25.50
N ILE A 328 -11.40 -7.29 25.79
CA ILE A 328 -11.28 -7.86 27.12
C ILE A 328 -9.83 -7.63 27.55
N GLY A 329 -9.61 -6.84 28.60
CA GLY A 329 -8.25 -6.66 29.11
C GLY A 329 -7.61 -8.01 29.46
N GLY A 330 -6.32 -8.21 29.17
CA GLY A 330 -5.66 -9.48 29.44
C GLY A 330 -4.16 -9.48 29.16
N TRP A 331 -3.42 -10.29 29.92
CA TRP A 331 -1.98 -10.47 29.76
C TRP A 331 -1.71 -11.44 28.60
N LYS A 332 -1.25 -10.91 27.48
CA LYS A 332 -0.79 -11.70 26.32
C LYS A 332 0.73 -11.69 26.18
N LEU A 333 1.23 -12.69 25.45
CA LEU A 333 2.65 -12.93 25.23
C LEU A 333 3.25 -11.88 24.32
N CYS A 334 2.65 -11.57 23.17
CA CYS A 334 3.09 -10.47 22.32
C CYS A 334 2.02 -10.09 21.29
N ALA A 335 1.77 -8.79 21.13
CA ALA A 335 0.92 -8.28 20.06
C ALA A 335 1.30 -6.84 19.71
N HIS A 336 1.85 -6.64 18.50
CA HIS A 336 2.20 -5.31 17.98
C HIS A 336 2.39 -5.29 16.47
N PHE A 337 2.37 -4.09 15.90
CA PHE A 337 2.83 -3.82 14.55
C PHE A 337 4.34 -3.62 14.56
N LYS A 338 5.08 -4.43 13.79
CA LYS A 338 6.51 -4.23 13.57
C LYS A 338 6.72 -2.97 12.74
N ASP A 339 6.18 -2.98 11.52
CA ASP A 339 6.17 -1.84 10.62
C ASP A 339 4.72 -1.37 10.42
N LEU A 340 4.47 -0.08 10.66
CA LEU A 340 3.15 0.55 10.59
C LEU A 340 3.23 1.76 9.66
N SER A 341 2.34 1.83 8.68
CA SER A 341 2.18 2.99 7.79
C SER A 341 0.75 3.52 7.89
N VAL A 342 0.59 4.79 8.23
CA VAL A 342 -0.69 5.51 8.23
C VAL A 342 -0.50 6.75 7.37
N LYS A 343 -1.08 6.79 6.17
CA LYS A 343 -0.82 7.89 5.21
C LYS A 343 -2.05 8.40 4.50
N ASN A 344 -2.12 9.72 4.26
CA ASN A 344 -3.17 10.34 3.44
C ASN A 344 -4.59 9.96 3.88
N ASN A 345 -4.81 9.75 5.18
CA ASN A 345 -6.11 9.40 5.71
C ASN A 345 -6.82 10.61 6.29
N THR A 346 -8.14 10.62 6.17
CA THR A 346 -9.02 11.46 6.97
C THR A 346 -9.80 10.56 7.92
N ILE A 347 -9.57 10.72 9.21
CA ILE A 347 -10.22 9.93 10.25
C ILE A 347 -10.90 10.90 11.20
N PHE A 348 -12.22 10.85 11.27
CA PHE A 348 -13.00 11.76 12.09
C PHE A 348 -14.04 11.03 12.91
N ASN A 349 -14.28 11.50 14.12
CA ASN A 349 -15.34 10.97 14.97
C ASN A 349 -16.50 11.97 15.08
N THR A 350 -17.70 11.48 14.81
CA THR A 350 -18.94 12.26 14.96
C THR A 350 -19.38 12.40 16.43
N GLN A 351 -18.78 11.60 17.32
CA GLN A 351 -19.08 11.59 18.76
C GLN A 351 -17.89 12.08 19.60
N VAL A 352 -18.15 12.45 20.86
CA VAL A 352 -17.08 12.70 21.85
C VAL A 352 -16.71 11.36 22.48
N ASN A 353 -15.42 11.07 22.59
CA ASN A 353 -14.93 9.84 23.19
C ASN A 353 -13.69 10.12 24.06
N ASP A 354 -13.75 9.71 25.32
CA ASP A 354 -12.69 9.80 26.32
C ASP A 354 -12.31 8.44 26.93
N LYS A 355 -12.76 7.33 26.31
CA LYS A 355 -12.59 5.97 26.84
C LYS A 355 -11.60 5.14 26.04
N THR A 356 -11.58 5.28 24.72
CA THR A 356 -10.82 4.39 23.82
C THR A 356 -9.52 5.03 23.33
N TYR A 357 -8.55 4.21 22.95
CA TYR A 357 -7.26 4.65 22.41
C TYR A 357 -7.32 4.64 20.87
N PHE A 358 -6.43 5.38 20.20
CA PHE A 358 -6.25 5.17 18.77
C PHE A 358 -5.60 3.83 18.49
N ILE A 359 -4.50 3.55 19.19
CA ILE A 359 -3.74 2.31 19.06
C ILE A 359 -3.51 1.66 20.42
N ARG A 360 -3.70 0.34 20.49
CA ARG A 360 -3.51 -0.42 21.72
C ARG A 360 -2.87 -1.76 21.48
N TYR A 361 -1.82 -2.04 22.23
CA TYR A 361 -1.18 -3.36 22.31
C TYR A 361 -1.64 -4.12 23.55
N ALA A 362 -1.59 -5.45 23.49
CA ALA A 362 -1.99 -6.28 24.60
C ALA A 362 -1.09 -6.11 25.84
N ASN A 363 0.22 -5.95 25.63
CA ASN A 363 1.20 -5.92 26.72
C ASN A 363 2.31 -4.92 26.42
N GLY A 364 2.59 -4.04 27.39
CA GLY A 364 3.74 -3.14 27.31
C GLY A 364 5.06 -3.90 27.25
N SER A 365 5.38 -4.76 28.22
CA SER A 365 6.69 -5.41 28.31
C SER A 365 7.11 -6.18 27.05
N ASN A 366 6.15 -6.80 26.36
CA ASN A 366 6.41 -7.73 25.27
C ASN A 366 6.02 -7.22 23.88
N SER A 367 5.60 -5.95 23.77
CA SER A 367 5.53 -5.24 22.48
C SER A 367 6.86 -4.56 22.13
N ASP A 368 7.95 -4.98 22.78
CA ASP A 368 9.31 -4.62 22.41
C ASP A 368 9.75 -5.52 21.25
N PRO A 369 10.09 -4.95 20.08
CA PRO A 369 10.44 -5.73 18.91
C PRO A 369 11.61 -6.69 19.14
N SER A 370 12.57 -6.28 19.98
CA SER A 370 13.75 -7.09 20.29
C SER A 370 13.42 -8.33 21.11
N LYS A 371 12.35 -8.28 21.91
CA LYS A 371 11.88 -9.43 22.68
C LYS A 371 11.05 -10.38 21.83
N THR A 372 10.41 -9.89 20.77
CA THR A 372 9.50 -10.71 19.97
C THR A 372 10.17 -11.31 18.74
N TRP A 373 10.83 -10.50 17.93
CA TRP A 373 11.52 -10.99 16.73
C TRP A 373 12.96 -11.44 17.02
N GLY A 374 13.50 -11.08 18.19
CA GLY A 374 14.84 -11.44 18.63
C GLY A 374 15.78 -10.22 18.76
N PRO A 375 16.98 -10.40 19.34
CA PRO A 375 17.89 -9.30 19.63
C PRO A 375 18.25 -8.46 18.38
N GLY A 376 18.22 -7.13 18.52
CA GLY A 376 18.58 -6.21 17.43
C GLY A 376 17.44 -5.83 16.48
N HIS A 377 16.28 -6.49 16.56
CA HIS A 377 15.10 -6.08 15.81
C HIS A 377 14.50 -4.77 16.35
N THR A 378 14.05 -3.92 15.44
CA THR A 378 13.38 -2.64 15.72
C THR A 378 12.05 -2.55 14.98
N SER A 379 11.23 -1.59 15.40
CA SER A 379 9.96 -1.24 14.75
C SER A 379 9.99 0.16 14.19
N THR A 380 9.30 0.37 13.07
CA THR A 380 9.14 1.70 12.47
C THR A 380 7.67 2.01 12.23
N HIS A 381 7.19 3.11 12.79
CA HIS A 381 5.84 3.61 12.56
C HIS A 381 5.88 4.95 11.83
N LYS A 382 5.18 5.05 10.71
CA LYS A 382 5.20 6.15 9.74
C LYS A 382 3.82 6.78 9.63
N TRP A 383 3.73 8.08 9.86
CA TRP A 383 2.49 8.86 9.81
C TRP A 383 2.69 10.07 8.90
N PHE A 384 2.04 10.08 7.74
CA PHE A 384 2.22 11.15 6.76
C PHE A 384 0.91 11.71 6.28
N ASN A 385 0.78 13.03 6.28
CA ASN A 385 -0.33 13.73 5.64
C ASN A 385 -1.71 13.19 6.08
N ASN A 386 -1.92 12.98 7.39
CA ASN A 386 -3.22 12.54 7.88
C ASN A 386 -3.98 13.71 8.51
N THR A 387 -5.31 13.72 8.36
CA THR A 387 -6.22 14.63 9.08
C THR A 387 -7.02 13.83 10.10
N LEU A 388 -6.68 13.98 11.38
CA LEU A 388 -7.34 13.31 12.51
C LEU A 388 -8.20 14.31 13.26
N ILE A 389 -9.52 14.11 13.27
CA ILE A 389 -10.49 15.04 13.83
C ILE A 389 -11.28 14.37 14.95
N ARG A 390 -11.11 14.85 16.17
CA ARG A 390 -11.78 14.34 17.38
C ARG A 390 -11.60 12.84 17.57
N THR A 391 -10.49 12.28 17.06
CA THR A 391 -10.13 10.90 17.32
C THR A 391 -9.71 10.81 18.79
N PHE A 392 -10.65 10.42 19.65
CA PHE A 392 -10.41 10.13 21.07
C PHE A 392 -10.06 11.36 21.93
N THR A 393 -10.96 12.35 21.91
CA THR A 393 -10.95 13.68 22.56
C THR A 393 -10.57 13.79 24.06
N GLY A 394 -10.29 12.69 24.76
CA GLY A 394 -9.95 12.71 26.19
C GLY A 394 -9.17 11.48 26.71
N LYS A 395 -8.64 10.65 25.81
CA LYS A 395 -7.87 9.44 26.15
C LYS A 395 -6.52 9.47 25.46
N ASP A 396 -5.52 8.81 26.04
CA ASP A 396 -4.18 8.72 25.45
C ASP A 396 -4.26 8.18 24.00
N PHE A 397 -3.44 8.72 23.09
CA PHE A 397 -3.46 8.27 21.69
C PHE A 397 -3.03 6.80 21.54
N GLY A 398 -2.02 6.39 22.31
CA GLY A 398 -1.47 5.04 22.31
C GLY A 398 -1.41 4.43 23.70
N ASN A 399 -1.64 3.12 23.79
CA ASN A 399 -1.48 2.35 25.02
C ASN A 399 -0.57 1.14 24.82
N ASN A 400 0.21 0.82 25.86
CA ASN A 400 1.17 -0.28 25.87
C ASN A 400 2.25 -0.18 24.78
N ILE A 401 2.57 1.03 24.30
CA ILE A 401 3.63 1.24 23.32
C ILE A 401 4.99 1.35 24.02
N GLN A 402 5.99 0.63 23.49
CA GLN A 402 7.36 0.60 24.02
C GLN A 402 8.30 1.61 23.37
N ARG A 403 9.47 1.80 23.98
CA ARG A 403 10.51 2.72 23.51
C ARG A 403 11.31 2.19 22.32
N GLY A 404 11.26 0.90 22.00
CA GLY A 404 11.96 0.27 20.87
C GLY A 404 11.37 0.56 19.48
N VAL A 405 10.49 1.56 19.38
CA VAL A 405 9.81 1.96 18.15
C VAL A 405 10.36 3.30 17.68
N THR A 406 10.72 3.40 16.40
CA THR A 406 11.00 4.65 15.73
C THR A 406 9.71 5.22 15.15
N HIS A 407 9.34 6.42 15.55
CA HIS A 407 8.18 7.14 15.07
C HIS A 407 8.60 8.24 14.10
N ILE A 408 8.09 8.18 12.87
CA ILE A 408 8.25 9.20 11.85
C ILE A 408 6.87 9.81 11.62
N MET A 409 6.68 11.09 11.94
CA MET A 409 5.37 11.75 11.88
C MET A 409 5.52 13.12 11.21
N GLU A 410 5.04 13.23 9.97
CA GLU A 410 5.17 14.47 9.20
C GLU A 410 3.86 14.93 8.57
N ASN A 411 3.66 16.25 8.55
CA ASN A 411 2.54 16.91 7.87
C ASN A 411 1.16 16.41 8.34
N ASN A 412 0.97 16.03 9.60
CA ASN A 412 -0.34 15.57 10.09
C ASN A 412 -1.10 16.72 10.77
N ILE A 413 -2.43 16.70 10.67
CA ILE A 413 -3.33 17.50 11.49
C ILE A 413 -3.90 16.65 12.61
N PHE A 414 -3.72 17.11 13.85
CA PHE A 414 -4.31 16.57 15.06
C PHE A 414 -5.30 17.59 15.65
N TYR A 415 -6.56 17.47 15.24
CA TYR A 415 -7.65 18.33 15.72
C TYR A 415 -8.41 17.63 16.84
N ASP A 416 -8.39 18.19 18.05
CA ASP A 416 -9.00 17.59 19.26
C ASP A 416 -8.55 16.14 19.53
N THR A 417 -7.26 15.86 19.30
CA THR A 417 -6.64 14.55 19.54
C THR A 417 -5.71 14.63 20.75
N TYR A 418 -5.86 13.73 21.72
CA TYR A 418 -5.21 13.85 23.01
C TYR A 418 -3.97 12.94 23.15
N ARG A 419 -2.84 13.50 23.63
CA ARG A 419 -1.67 12.77 24.11
C ARG A 419 -0.99 11.86 23.09
N ILE A 420 -0.54 12.47 21.99
CA ILE A 420 0.31 11.81 20.98
C ILE A 420 1.61 11.30 21.60
N ASN A 421 2.15 12.00 22.61
CA ASN A 421 3.33 11.63 23.37
C ASN A 421 3.26 10.25 24.05
N LYS A 422 2.05 9.72 24.32
CA LYS A 422 1.85 8.38 24.90
C LYS A 422 2.00 7.28 23.85
N TYR A 423 1.78 7.61 22.60
CA TYR A 423 2.10 6.74 21.48
C TYR A 423 3.58 6.85 21.12
N ALA A 424 4.07 8.06 20.84
CA ALA A 424 5.44 8.29 20.39
C ALA A 424 6.44 8.36 21.56
N ARG A 425 6.78 7.19 22.13
CA ARG A 425 7.66 7.07 23.33
C ARG A 425 9.10 6.70 23.01
N GLY A 426 9.38 6.18 21.82
CA GLY A 426 10.72 5.79 21.36
C GLY A 426 11.48 6.90 20.63
N THR A 427 12.26 6.53 19.62
CA THR A 427 12.95 7.47 18.72
C THR A 427 11.92 8.25 17.91
N LYS A 428 12.16 9.54 17.67
CA LYS A 428 11.16 10.42 17.04
C LYS A 428 11.81 11.24 15.93
N GLN A 429 11.16 11.27 14.78
CA GLN A 429 11.43 12.15 13.65
C GLN A 429 10.11 12.86 13.33
N ILE A 430 9.99 14.11 13.76
CA ILE A 430 8.73 14.85 13.76
C ILE A 430 8.93 16.13 12.97
N LYS A 431 8.02 16.40 12.03
CA LYS A 431 8.10 17.59 11.17
C LYS A 431 6.71 18.10 10.80
N ASP A 432 6.51 19.41 10.82
CA ASP A 432 5.36 20.09 10.20
C ASP A 432 3.96 19.53 10.54
N ASN A 433 3.79 18.91 11.72
CA ASN A 433 2.45 18.58 12.21
C ASN A 433 1.80 19.82 12.81
N VAL A 434 0.46 19.84 12.78
CA VAL A 434 -0.35 20.93 13.30
C VAL A 434 -1.38 20.38 14.29
N PHE A 435 -1.49 21.04 15.42
CA PHE A 435 -2.43 20.74 16.50
C PHE A 435 -3.46 21.84 16.61
N CYS A 436 -4.72 21.46 16.85
CA CYS A 436 -5.79 22.39 17.20
C CYS A 436 -6.65 21.75 18.28
N TYR A 437 -7.07 22.54 19.27
CA TYR A 437 -7.93 22.08 20.34
C TYR A 437 -9.09 23.07 20.53
N LYS A 438 -10.31 22.55 20.70
CA LYS A 438 -11.52 23.35 20.92
C LYS A 438 -12.20 22.99 22.25
N ASP A 439 -13.27 23.71 22.55
CA ASP A 439 -14.12 23.52 23.74
C ASP A 439 -13.35 23.61 25.07
N GLY A 440 -12.37 24.52 25.14
CA GLY A 440 -11.55 24.72 26.34
C GLY A 440 -10.51 23.62 26.60
N ARG A 441 -10.36 22.65 25.69
CA ARG A 441 -9.25 21.69 25.71
C ARG A 441 -7.95 22.41 25.37
N LYS A 442 -6.85 21.88 25.90
CA LYS A 442 -5.50 22.38 25.66
C LYS A 442 -4.61 21.23 25.23
N ILE A 443 -3.57 21.57 24.46
CA ILE A 443 -2.48 20.65 24.18
C ILE A 443 -1.88 20.12 25.50
N ASP A 444 -1.66 18.81 25.57
CA ASP A 444 -0.91 18.24 26.69
C ASP A 444 0.52 18.79 26.65
N GLY A 445 1.08 19.13 27.81
CA GLY A 445 2.42 19.71 27.86
C GLY A 445 3.51 18.83 27.23
N GLY A 446 3.30 17.51 27.15
CA GLY A 446 4.23 16.61 26.47
C GLY A 446 4.02 16.50 24.95
N ASP A 447 2.96 17.07 24.39
CA ASP A 447 2.66 17.07 22.96
C ASP A 447 3.26 18.29 22.22
N SER A 448 3.68 19.34 22.95
CA SER A 448 4.17 20.58 22.34
C SER A 448 5.43 20.42 21.47
N SER A 449 6.18 19.32 21.62
CA SER A 449 7.34 19.01 20.78
C SER A 449 6.98 18.30 19.47
N PHE A 450 5.70 18.02 19.23
CA PHE A 450 5.26 17.20 18.10
C PHE A 450 4.73 18.02 16.91
N GLY A 451 4.58 19.34 17.07
CA GLY A 451 4.08 20.20 16.01
C GLY A 451 3.77 21.61 16.49
N SER A 452 3.27 22.43 15.57
CA SER A 452 2.78 23.78 15.86
C SER A 452 1.32 23.75 16.31
N VAL A 453 0.88 24.80 17.00
CA VAL A 453 -0.53 24.97 17.38
C VAL A 453 -1.16 26.01 16.45
N ASP A 454 -2.31 25.68 15.87
CA ASP A 454 -3.13 26.57 15.03
C ASP A 454 -4.58 26.57 15.52
N ASP A 455 -4.91 27.55 16.35
CA ASP A 455 -6.27 27.73 16.89
C ASP A 455 -7.27 28.23 15.84
N GLY A 456 -6.79 28.63 14.65
CA GLY A 456 -7.61 29.05 13.52
C GLY A 456 -8.27 27.89 12.78
N LEU A 457 -7.75 26.67 12.93
CA LEU A 457 -8.33 25.48 12.31
C LEU A 457 -9.79 25.28 12.75
N ASN A 458 -10.65 25.05 11.77
CA ASN A 458 -12.05 24.75 12.04
C ASN A 458 -12.60 23.75 11.02
N PHE A 459 -13.10 22.63 11.53
CA PHE A 459 -13.77 21.62 10.73
C PHE A 459 -15.21 21.43 11.23
N ASP A 460 -16.14 21.29 10.30
CA ASP A 460 -17.51 20.89 10.63
C ASP A 460 -17.56 19.37 10.81
N PHE A 461 -17.62 18.95 12.06
CA PHE A 461 -17.69 17.53 12.47
C PHE A 461 -19.13 16.99 12.51
N SER A 462 -20.14 17.80 12.15
CA SER A 462 -21.52 17.32 12.00
C SER A 462 -21.76 16.66 10.63
N GLN A 463 -20.82 16.84 9.69
CA GLN A 463 -20.87 16.19 8.40
C GLN A 463 -20.89 14.66 8.54
N THR A 464 -21.64 14.02 7.66
CA THR A 464 -21.72 12.57 7.55
C THR A 464 -21.41 12.17 6.13
N MET A 465 -20.70 11.05 5.97
CA MET A 465 -20.36 10.48 4.67
C MET A 465 -21.62 10.19 3.85
N ASP A 466 -21.60 10.62 2.60
CA ASP A 466 -22.58 10.39 1.56
C ASP A 466 -21.86 9.78 0.35
N PHE A 467 -21.91 8.46 0.23
CA PHE A 467 -21.21 7.72 -0.82
C PHE A 467 -21.66 8.07 -2.24
N SER A 468 -22.80 8.76 -2.40
CA SER A 468 -23.26 9.23 -3.73
C SER A 468 -22.51 10.46 -4.24
N LYS A 469 -21.68 11.09 -3.40
CA LYS A 469 -20.97 12.33 -3.71
C LYS A 469 -19.45 12.12 -3.80
N PRO A 470 -18.74 12.95 -4.58
CA PRO A 470 -17.28 12.98 -4.57
C PRO A 470 -16.74 13.15 -3.15
N ASN A 471 -15.65 12.44 -2.82
CA ASN A 471 -15.04 12.44 -1.48
C ASN A 471 -16.05 12.15 -0.35
N ALA A 472 -17.03 11.29 -0.62
CA ALA A 472 -18.15 10.99 0.27
C ALA A 472 -18.92 12.23 0.76
N GLY A 473 -18.97 13.31 -0.03
CA GLY A 473 -19.67 14.55 0.31
C GLY A 473 -18.98 15.39 1.40
N LEU A 474 -17.73 15.10 1.71
CA LEU A 474 -16.95 15.77 2.76
C LEU A 474 -15.98 16.79 2.17
N ASN A 475 -15.62 17.78 2.97
CA ASN A 475 -14.50 18.68 2.67
C ASN A 475 -13.81 19.10 3.97
N PHE A 476 -12.61 18.56 4.21
CA PHE A 476 -11.76 18.91 5.34
C PHE A 476 -10.51 19.68 4.92
N LYS A 477 -10.66 20.55 3.91
CA LYS A 477 -9.61 21.51 3.54
C LYS A 477 -9.32 22.42 4.74
N PRO A 478 -8.07 22.48 5.21
CA PRO A 478 -7.68 23.44 6.24
C PRO A 478 -8.00 24.86 5.77
N ASN A 479 -8.59 25.66 6.66
CA ASN A 479 -8.92 27.07 6.40
C ASN A 479 -7.73 28.01 6.57
N THR A 480 -6.59 27.50 7.05
CA THR A 480 -5.33 28.24 7.19
C THR A 480 -4.33 27.81 6.11
N SER A 481 -3.24 28.55 5.93
CA SER A 481 -2.24 28.30 4.89
C SER A 481 -1.30 27.11 5.18
N THR A 482 -1.76 26.13 5.97
CA THR A 482 -0.98 24.94 6.29
C THR A 482 -0.99 23.94 5.13
N ASN A 483 0.15 23.28 4.91
CA ASN A 483 0.27 22.13 4.00
C ASN A 483 0.16 20.79 4.74
N ALA A 484 -0.15 20.81 6.04
CA ALA A 484 -0.36 19.62 6.85
C ALA A 484 -1.78 19.09 6.68
N GLY A 485 -1.94 17.78 6.74
CA GLY A 485 -3.21 17.08 6.61
C GLY A 485 -3.27 16.22 5.35
N ASP A 486 -4.43 15.58 5.19
CA ASP A 486 -4.76 14.75 4.04
C ASP A 486 -4.74 15.54 2.73
N THR A 487 -3.85 15.10 1.83
CA THR A 487 -3.58 15.82 0.58
C THR A 487 -4.75 15.88 -0.37
N ARG A 488 -5.78 15.03 -0.21
CA ARG A 488 -6.96 15.08 -1.07
C ARG A 488 -7.70 16.41 -0.97
N TRP A 489 -7.57 17.12 0.14
CA TRP A 489 -8.29 18.37 0.38
C TRP A 489 -7.60 19.63 -0.15
N PHE A 490 -6.36 19.51 -0.63
CA PHE A 490 -5.63 20.67 -1.17
C PHE A 490 -5.90 20.94 -2.65
N LYS A 491 -6.50 19.97 -3.34
CA LYS A 491 -6.78 20.03 -4.77
C LYS A 491 -8.07 20.78 -5.08
#